data_AF-A0A8K0IZF3-F1
#
_entry.id   AF-A0A8K0IZF3-F1
#
_cell.length_a   1.000
_cell.length_b   1.000
_cell.length_c   1.000
_cell.angle_alpha   90.00
_cell.angle_beta   90.00
_cell.angle_gamma   90.00
#
_symmetry.space_group_name_H-M   'P 1'
#
loop_
_entity.id
_entity.type
_entity.pdbx_description
1 polymer ?
#
loop_
_entity_poly.entity_id
_entity_poly.type
_entity_poly.pdbx_seq_one_letter_code
_entity_poly.pdbx_strand_id
1 'polypeptide(L)'
;MYSFEHMFPSPSPTGDDGHEESAWSPEIMKQLESPWPLPSEGEMLLMVYREIFAQLFPFVPIPREMSSADLRSRRPFVWKAVMLGASIFDSTRQSKLGEELLADIGKASFVDGCRSLDLLQAVELLIGWWYFALKSPQATNLLFLARSMCVNLSAMSYASQGEDAKYGPLDHLRAYAGAYYLNTM
;
A
#
# COMPACT_ATOMS: atom_id res chain seq x y z
N MET A 1 46.37 -28.31 2.08
CA MET A 1 45.48 -28.19 3.25
C MET A 1 45.18 -26.71 3.39
N TYR A 2 43.98 -26.28 2.99
CA TYR A 2 43.64 -24.84 2.89
C TYR A 2 43.23 -24.30 4.27
N SER A 3 43.86 -23.22 4.70
CA SER A 3 43.61 -22.55 5.98
C SER A 3 42.47 -21.54 5.86
N PHE A 4 41.54 -21.55 6.81
CA PHE A 4 40.32 -20.72 6.86
C PHE A 4 40.43 -19.53 7.85
N GLU A 5 41.64 -19.15 8.25
CA GLU A 5 41.84 -18.11 9.29
C GLU A 5 41.41 -16.69 8.88
N HIS A 6 41.03 -16.47 7.62
CA HIS A 6 40.52 -15.19 7.15
C HIS A 6 38.99 -15.03 7.29
N MET A 7 38.26 -16.12 7.61
CA MET A 7 36.80 -16.07 7.78
C MET A 7 36.37 -15.68 9.19
N PHE A 8 37.26 -15.78 10.19
CA PHE A 8 36.93 -15.49 11.58
C PHE A 8 38.10 -14.77 12.28
N PRO A 9 38.22 -13.44 12.14
CA PRO A 9 39.19 -12.67 12.91
C PRO A 9 38.86 -12.84 14.40
N SER A 10 39.82 -13.29 15.21
CA SER A 10 39.66 -13.30 16.66
C SER A 10 39.66 -11.87 17.19
N PRO A 11 38.74 -11.50 18.09
CA PRO A 11 38.72 -10.15 18.65
C PRO A 11 40.00 -9.92 19.46
N SER A 12 40.82 -8.95 19.03
CA SER A 12 41.95 -8.47 19.80
C SER A 12 41.46 -7.53 20.89
N PRO A 13 41.89 -7.69 22.16
CA PRO A 13 41.43 -6.85 23.25
C PRO A 13 42.25 -5.55 23.26
N THR A 14 41.90 -4.63 22.38
CA THR A 14 42.36 -3.23 22.46
C THR A 14 41.12 -2.39 22.54
N GLY A 15 40.83 -1.94 23.77
CA GLY A 15 39.70 -1.08 24.06
C GLY A 15 39.77 0.21 23.25
N ASP A 16 38.72 0.43 22.49
CA ASP A 16 38.26 1.74 22.08
C ASP A 16 36.73 1.64 22.13
N ASP A 17 36.14 2.20 23.19
CA ASP A 17 34.69 2.25 23.40
C ASP A 17 34.07 3.26 22.41
N GLY A 18 34.17 2.95 21.13
CA GLY A 18 33.31 3.51 20.10
C GLY A 18 32.04 2.67 20.06
N HIS A 19 30.88 3.28 20.25
CA HIS A 19 29.59 2.66 19.97
C HIS A 19 29.51 2.29 18.48
N GLU A 20 30.06 1.15 18.08
CA GLU A 20 29.75 0.51 16.81
C GLU A 20 28.31 0.00 16.91
N GLU A 21 27.38 0.72 16.30
CA GLU A 21 26.03 0.21 16.05
C GLU A 21 26.16 -1.12 15.31
N SER A 22 25.83 -2.22 16.00
CA SER A 22 25.79 -3.55 15.41
C SER A 22 24.98 -3.50 14.11
N ALA A 23 25.59 -3.96 13.01
CA ALA A 23 24.97 -4.04 11.69
C ALA A 23 23.66 -4.86 11.66
N TRP A 24 23.36 -5.57 12.75
CA TRP A 24 22.17 -6.38 12.97
C TRP A 24 21.38 -5.89 14.20
N SER A 25 21.04 -4.61 14.23
CA SER A 25 20.13 -4.05 15.23
C SER A 25 18.74 -4.71 15.15
N PRO A 26 18.01 -4.88 16.28
CA PRO A 26 16.64 -5.39 16.28
C PRO A 26 15.69 -4.62 15.35
N GLU A 27 15.87 -3.31 15.18
CA GLU A 27 15.12 -2.50 14.20
C GLU A 27 15.35 -2.94 12.75
N ILE A 28 16.59 -3.29 12.40
CA ILE A 28 16.95 -3.77 11.05
C ILE A 28 16.32 -5.14 10.80
N MET A 29 16.35 -6.02 11.79
CA MET A 29 15.71 -7.34 11.70
C MET A 29 14.19 -7.20 11.54
N LYS A 30 13.55 -6.31 12.29
CA LYS A 30 12.12 -6.02 12.16
C LYS A 30 11.74 -5.43 10.79
N GLN A 31 12.60 -4.60 10.21
CA GLN A 31 12.41 -4.11 8.85
C GLN A 31 12.55 -5.23 7.81
N LEU A 32 13.50 -6.15 7.99
CA LEU A 32 13.69 -7.30 7.10
C LEU A 32 12.53 -8.31 7.17
N GLU A 33 11.90 -8.43 8.34
CA GLU A 33 10.73 -9.28 8.55
C GLU A 33 9.42 -8.65 8.05
N SER A 34 9.41 -7.33 7.82
CA SER A 34 8.22 -6.63 7.34
C SER A 34 7.88 -7.04 5.90
N PRO A 35 6.62 -7.36 5.58
CA PRO A 35 6.24 -7.62 4.19
C PRO A 35 6.25 -6.34 3.33
N TRP A 36 6.29 -5.16 3.95
CA TRP A 36 6.28 -3.88 3.24
C TRP A 36 7.63 -3.59 2.55
N PRO A 37 7.61 -3.04 1.34
CA PRO A 37 8.81 -2.78 0.58
C PRO A 37 9.69 -1.70 1.21
N LEU A 38 11.00 -1.90 1.02
CA LEU A 38 12.01 -0.89 1.27
C LEU A 38 11.82 0.30 0.31
N PRO A 39 12.36 1.50 0.60
CA PRO A 39 12.10 2.68 -0.21
C PRO A 39 12.43 2.53 -1.70
N SER A 40 13.58 1.92 -2.04
CA SER A 40 13.99 1.70 -3.44
C SER A 40 13.07 0.73 -4.17
N GLU A 41 12.70 -0.36 -3.50
CA GLU A 41 11.76 -1.35 -4.01
C GLU A 41 10.35 -0.74 -4.19
N GLY A 42 9.92 0.12 -3.27
CA GLY A 42 8.64 0.81 -3.35
C GLY A 42 8.53 1.72 -4.57
N GLU A 43 9.62 2.32 -5.05
CA GLU A 43 9.62 3.09 -6.29
C GLU A 43 9.51 2.19 -7.52
N MET A 44 10.21 1.06 -7.52
CA MET A 44 10.10 0.05 -8.58
C MET A 44 8.67 -0.51 -8.67
N LEU A 45 8.06 -0.87 -7.54
CA LEU A 45 6.68 -1.37 -7.50
C LEU A 45 5.67 -0.31 -7.94
N LEU A 46 5.90 0.96 -7.60
CA LEU A 46 5.07 2.06 -8.09
C LEU A 46 5.19 2.24 -9.62
N MET A 47 6.39 2.09 -10.18
CA MET A 47 6.60 2.09 -11.63
C MET A 47 5.84 0.94 -12.31
N VAL A 48 5.98 -0.28 -11.79
CA VAL A 48 5.25 -1.47 -12.27
C VAL A 48 3.74 -1.24 -12.24
N TYR A 49 3.23 -0.66 -11.15
CA TYR A 49 1.82 -0.31 -11.04
C TYR A 49 1.37 0.64 -12.16
N ARG A 50 2.12 1.73 -12.40
CA ARG A 50 1.76 2.72 -13.43
C ARG A 50 1.74 2.14 -14.84
N GLU A 51 2.70 1.28 -15.14
CA GLU A 51 2.92 0.75 -16.49
C GLU A 51 2.01 -0.43 -16.82
N ILE A 52 1.66 -1.24 -15.83
CA ILE A 52 0.91 -2.49 -16.05
C ILE A 52 -0.48 -2.41 -15.42
N PHE A 53 -0.54 -2.23 -14.10
CA PHE A 53 -1.78 -2.39 -13.34
C PHE A 53 -2.76 -1.24 -13.57
N ALA A 54 -2.29 0.00 -13.56
CA ALA A 54 -3.12 1.17 -13.82
C ALA A 54 -3.70 1.20 -15.24
N GLN A 55 -3.09 0.46 -16.20
CA GLN A 55 -3.63 0.32 -17.55
C GLN A 55 -4.82 -0.66 -17.59
N LEU A 56 -4.80 -1.67 -16.74
CA LEU A 56 -5.83 -2.71 -16.64
C LEU A 56 -7.00 -2.31 -15.73
N PHE A 57 -6.73 -1.50 -14.70
CA PHE A 57 -7.74 -0.97 -13.77
C PHE A 57 -7.57 0.57 -13.63
N PRO A 58 -8.04 1.36 -14.62
CA PRO A 58 -7.69 2.78 -14.76
C PRO A 58 -8.49 3.74 -13.86
N PHE A 59 -8.88 3.30 -12.67
CA PHE A 59 -9.71 4.08 -11.74
C PHE A 59 -8.87 4.87 -10.72
N VAL A 60 -7.61 4.47 -10.50
CA VAL A 60 -6.71 5.12 -9.54
C VAL A 60 -5.36 5.45 -10.18
N PRO A 61 -5.30 6.31 -11.22
CA PRO A 61 -4.02 6.71 -11.79
C PRO A 61 -3.19 7.50 -10.76
N ILE A 62 -1.88 7.26 -10.76
CA ILE A 62 -0.92 7.95 -9.89
C ILE A 62 -0.02 8.83 -10.76
N PRO A 63 0.01 10.16 -10.54
CA PRO A 63 0.84 11.08 -11.32
C PRO A 63 2.30 10.63 -11.35
N ARG A 64 3.02 10.83 -12.46
CA ARG A 64 4.41 10.36 -12.63
C ARG A 64 5.38 11.11 -11.72
N GLU A 65 5.01 12.32 -11.33
CA GLU A 65 5.80 13.25 -10.53
C GLU A 65 5.79 12.88 -9.04
N MET A 66 4.84 12.03 -8.61
CA MET A 66 4.70 11.63 -7.21
C MET A 66 5.61 10.44 -6.89
N SER A 67 6.60 10.59 -6.02
CA SER A 67 7.42 9.44 -5.61
C SER A 67 6.63 8.44 -4.76
N SER A 68 7.16 7.22 -4.59
CA SER A 68 6.60 6.23 -3.66
C SER A 68 6.57 6.75 -2.22
N ALA A 69 7.59 7.51 -1.81
CA ALA A 69 7.61 8.15 -0.49
C ALA A 69 6.54 9.24 -0.35
N ASP A 70 6.33 10.07 -1.38
CA ASP A 70 5.27 11.07 -1.40
C ASP A 70 3.89 10.42 -1.36
N LEU A 71 3.70 9.34 -2.12
CA LEU A 71 2.46 8.59 -2.11
C LEU A 71 2.20 7.98 -0.73
N ARG A 72 3.22 7.40 -0.08
CA ARG A 72 3.10 6.83 1.26
C ARG A 72 2.70 7.87 2.31
N SER A 73 3.26 9.08 2.22
CA SER A 73 2.97 10.16 3.18
C SER A 73 1.59 10.78 2.95
N ARG A 74 1.23 11.04 1.69
CA ARG A 74 -0.02 11.73 1.34
C ARG A 74 -1.20 10.75 1.34
N ARG A 75 -1.06 9.62 0.66
CA ARG A 75 -2.11 8.63 0.33
C ARG A 75 -1.71 7.24 0.87
N PRO A 76 -1.60 7.08 2.20
CA PRO A 76 -1.06 5.86 2.80
C PRO A 76 -1.86 4.61 2.43
N PHE A 77 -3.19 4.68 2.29
CA PHE A 77 -3.99 3.52 1.94
C PHE A 77 -3.78 3.11 0.48
N VAL A 78 -3.78 4.08 -0.45
CA VAL A 78 -3.48 3.79 -1.86
C VAL A 78 -2.05 3.29 -2.02
N TRP A 79 -1.08 3.87 -1.32
CA TRP A 79 0.30 3.36 -1.35
C TRP A 79 0.34 1.87 -0.99
N LYS A 80 -0.31 1.48 0.11
CA LYS A 80 -0.38 0.07 0.52
C LYS A 80 -1.01 -0.82 -0.55
N ALA A 81 -2.12 -0.38 -1.13
CA ALA A 81 -2.83 -1.12 -2.18
C ALA A 81 -2.00 -1.26 -3.47
N VAL A 82 -1.19 -0.25 -3.80
CA VAL A 82 -0.26 -0.27 -4.93
C VAL A 82 0.86 -1.27 -4.71
N MET A 83 1.48 -1.26 -3.51
CA MET A 83 2.52 -2.24 -3.17
C MET A 83 1.96 -3.67 -3.21
N LEU A 84 0.74 -3.88 -2.71
CA LEU A 84 0.01 -5.13 -2.80
C LEU A 84 -0.19 -5.59 -4.25
N GLY A 85 -0.79 -4.75 -5.09
CA GLY A 85 -1.08 -5.10 -6.48
C GLY A 85 0.18 -5.41 -7.28
N ALA A 86 1.21 -4.58 -7.15
CA ALA A 86 2.48 -4.75 -7.85
C ALA A 86 3.32 -5.94 -7.38
N SER A 87 3.02 -6.52 -6.21
CA SER A 87 3.72 -7.70 -5.67
C SER A 87 3.13 -9.04 -6.13
N ILE A 88 2.34 -9.08 -7.22
CA ILE A 88 1.61 -10.27 -7.67
C ILE A 88 2.49 -11.50 -7.95
N PHE A 89 3.77 -11.30 -8.28
CA PHE A 89 4.71 -12.38 -8.56
C PHE A 89 5.29 -13.03 -7.29
N ASP A 90 5.06 -12.44 -6.11
CA ASP A 90 5.39 -13.02 -4.81
C ASP A 90 4.09 -13.24 -4.04
N SER A 91 3.45 -14.38 -4.28
CA SER A 91 2.16 -14.71 -3.68
C SER A 91 2.18 -14.73 -2.15
N THR A 92 3.30 -15.17 -1.55
CA THR A 92 3.43 -15.21 -0.08
C THR A 92 3.40 -13.80 0.49
N ARG A 93 4.19 -12.89 -0.10
CA ARG A 93 4.20 -11.48 0.30
C ARG A 93 2.88 -10.80 -0.01
N GLN A 94 2.32 -11.03 -1.20
CA GLN A 94 1.05 -10.46 -1.61
C GLN A 94 -0.07 -10.83 -0.63
N SER A 95 -0.14 -12.08 -0.18
CA SER A 95 -1.09 -12.51 0.84
C SER A 95 -0.93 -11.74 2.15
N LYS A 96 0.30 -11.60 2.68
CA LYS A 96 0.55 -10.83 3.91
C LYS A 96 0.16 -9.37 3.78
N LEU A 97 0.53 -8.73 2.67
CA LEU A 97 0.18 -7.34 2.37
C LEU A 97 -1.35 -7.15 2.28
N GLY A 98 -2.05 -8.11 1.70
CA GLY A 98 -3.50 -8.06 1.54
C GLY A 98 -4.23 -8.22 2.87
N GLU A 99 -3.76 -9.13 3.73
CA GLU A 99 -4.29 -9.31 5.08
C GLU A 99 -4.10 -8.05 5.94
N GLU A 100 -2.90 -7.46 5.92
CA GLU A 100 -2.62 -6.22 6.66
C GLU A 100 -3.46 -5.05 6.13
N LEU A 101 -3.55 -4.88 4.80
CA LEU A 101 -4.36 -3.81 4.21
C LEU A 101 -5.85 -3.99 4.51
N LEU A 102 -6.37 -5.23 4.45
CA LEU A 102 -7.75 -5.51 4.81
C LEU A 102 -8.03 -5.15 6.29
N ALA A 103 -7.11 -5.49 7.19
CA ALA A 103 -7.23 -5.15 8.61
C ALA A 103 -7.22 -3.63 8.83
N ASP A 104 -6.32 -2.91 8.16
CA ASP A 104 -6.23 -1.45 8.23
C ASP A 104 -7.49 -0.76 7.69
N ILE A 105 -8.01 -1.24 6.55
CA ILE A 105 -9.28 -0.76 5.98
C ILE A 105 -10.42 -1.01 6.96
N GLY A 106 -10.49 -2.21 7.55
CA GLY A 106 -11.51 -2.55 8.53
C GLY A 106 -11.49 -1.62 9.74
N LYS A 107 -10.30 -1.39 10.32
CA LYS A 107 -10.14 -0.44 11.42
C LYS A 107 -10.55 0.97 11.02
N ALA A 108 -9.97 1.51 9.95
CA ALA A 108 -10.21 2.89 9.53
C ALA A 108 -11.68 3.14 9.18
N SER A 109 -12.34 2.20 8.51
CA SER A 109 -13.72 2.37 8.06
C SER A 109 -14.76 2.15 9.16
N PHE A 110 -14.61 1.14 10.02
CA PHE A 110 -15.62 0.77 11.00
C PHE A 110 -15.35 1.31 12.39
N VAL A 111 -14.09 1.35 12.82
CA VAL A 111 -13.71 1.83 14.15
C VAL A 111 -13.54 3.33 14.13
N ASP A 112 -12.75 3.84 13.18
CA ASP A 112 -12.41 5.27 13.13
C ASP A 112 -13.42 6.08 12.31
N GLY A 113 -14.33 5.42 11.59
CA GLY A 113 -15.35 6.09 10.78
C GLY A 113 -14.81 6.88 9.59
N CYS A 114 -13.57 6.63 9.16
CA CYS A 114 -12.93 7.37 8.06
C CYS A 114 -13.66 7.14 6.74
N ARG A 115 -13.87 8.23 5.99
CA ARG A 115 -14.50 8.23 4.66
C ARG A 115 -13.73 9.16 3.73
N SER A 116 -12.47 8.85 3.48
CA SER A 116 -11.62 9.62 2.57
C SER A 116 -11.56 9.00 1.17
N LEU A 117 -11.24 9.81 0.16
CA LEU A 117 -11.00 9.32 -1.20
C LEU A 117 -9.81 8.34 -1.25
N ASP A 118 -8.78 8.55 -0.42
CA ASP A 118 -7.65 7.63 -0.29
C ASP A 118 -8.11 6.23 0.16
N LEU A 119 -8.96 6.17 1.19
CA LEU A 119 -9.48 4.90 1.67
C LEU A 119 -10.38 4.22 0.63
N LEU A 120 -11.24 4.98 -0.07
CA LEU A 120 -12.11 4.43 -1.11
C LEU A 120 -11.29 3.81 -2.25
N GLN A 121 -10.32 4.54 -2.78
CA GLN A 121 -9.46 4.06 -3.85
C GLN A 121 -8.63 2.84 -3.42
N ALA A 122 -8.20 2.77 -2.16
CA ALA A 122 -7.53 1.59 -1.65
C ALA A 122 -8.47 0.37 -1.54
N VAL A 123 -9.73 0.57 -1.15
CA VAL A 123 -10.75 -0.50 -1.19
C VAL A 123 -10.94 -1.01 -2.61
N GLU A 124 -11.06 -0.11 -3.59
CA GLU A 124 -11.19 -0.49 -5.00
C GLU A 124 -9.99 -1.30 -5.49
N LEU A 125 -8.77 -0.87 -5.16
CA LEU A 125 -7.55 -1.57 -5.55
C LEU A 125 -7.38 -2.91 -4.81
N LEU A 126 -7.77 -3.01 -3.54
CA LEU A 126 -7.77 -4.28 -2.81
C LEU A 126 -8.72 -5.28 -3.47
N ILE A 127 -9.94 -4.86 -3.80
CA ILE A 127 -10.90 -5.70 -4.52
C ILE A 127 -10.33 -6.06 -5.89
N GLY A 128 -9.88 -5.08 -6.68
CA GLY A 128 -9.40 -5.31 -8.05
C GLY A 128 -8.19 -6.24 -8.16
N TRP A 129 -7.27 -6.18 -7.20
CA TRP A 129 -5.98 -6.90 -7.28
C TRP A 129 -5.83 -8.07 -6.31
N TRP A 130 -6.75 -8.22 -5.36
CA TRP A 130 -6.68 -9.28 -4.35
C TRP A 130 -8.02 -10.01 -4.15
N TYR A 131 -8.94 -9.90 -5.12
CA TYR A 131 -10.28 -10.51 -5.07
C TYR A 131 -10.26 -11.99 -4.70
N PHE A 132 -9.43 -12.79 -5.38
CA PHE A 132 -9.43 -14.25 -5.24
C PHE A 132 -8.94 -14.74 -3.87
N ALA A 133 -8.24 -13.89 -3.11
CA ALA A 133 -7.82 -14.20 -1.75
C ALA A 133 -8.88 -13.81 -0.70
N LEU A 134 -9.86 -12.99 -1.07
CA LEU A 134 -10.94 -12.60 -0.17
C LEU A 134 -11.94 -13.74 0.02
N LYS A 135 -12.43 -13.88 1.26
CA LYS A 135 -13.61 -14.70 1.55
C LYS A 135 -14.84 -14.03 0.96
N SER A 136 -15.82 -14.82 0.50
CA SER A 136 -17.07 -14.29 -0.09
C SER A 136 -17.75 -13.17 0.75
N PRO A 137 -17.87 -13.30 2.09
CA PRO A 137 -18.41 -12.21 2.92
C PRO A 137 -17.52 -10.96 2.93
N GLN A 138 -16.20 -11.11 2.90
CA GLN A 138 -15.26 -9.98 2.87
C GLN A 138 -15.40 -9.20 1.56
N ALA A 139 -15.42 -9.91 0.41
CA ALA A 139 -15.61 -9.29 -0.89
C ALA A 139 -16.94 -8.52 -0.96
N THR A 140 -18.03 -9.15 -0.53
CA THR A 140 -19.37 -8.55 -0.49
C THR A 140 -19.38 -7.29 0.39
N ASN A 141 -18.83 -7.37 1.59
CA ASN A 141 -18.78 -6.24 2.51
C ASN A 141 -17.93 -5.08 1.98
N LEU A 142 -16.80 -5.37 1.32
CA LEU A 142 -15.96 -4.35 0.71
C LEU A 142 -16.66 -3.66 -0.47
N LEU A 143 -17.41 -4.39 -1.29
CA LEU A 143 -18.22 -3.82 -2.38
C LEU A 143 -19.30 -2.87 -1.85
N PHE A 144 -20.02 -3.28 -0.81
CA PHE A 144 -21.00 -2.42 -0.14
C PHE A 144 -20.37 -1.23 0.57
N LEU A 145 -19.20 -1.42 1.18
CA LEU A 145 -18.42 -0.34 1.78
C LEU A 145 -18.04 0.71 0.73
N ALA A 146 -17.46 0.30 -0.40
CA ALA A 146 -17.09 1.20 -1.49
C ALA A 146 -18.32 2.00 -1.97
N ARG A 147 -19.45 1.33 -2.17
CA ARG A 147 -20.72 1.97 -2.55
C ARG A 147 -21.18 2.99 -1.53
N SER A 148 -21.15 2.65 -0.24
CA SER A 148 -21.50 3.59 0.83
C SER A 148 -20.59 4.81 0.83
N MET A 149 -19.27 4.60 0.73
CA MET A 149 -18.28 5.68 0.70
C MET A 149 -18.52 6.66 -0.45
N CYS A 150 -18.89 6.17 -1.63
CA CYS A 150 -19.28 7.02 -2.76
C CYS A 150 -20.41 8.00 -2.38
N VAL A 151 -21.50 7.50 -1.78
CA VAL A 151 -22.65 8.34 -1.39
C VAL A 151 -22.25 9.40 -0.37
N ASN A 152 -21.41 9.05 0.59
CA ASN A 152 -20.92 10.00 1.60
C ASN A 152 -20.00 11.07 1.01
N LEU A 153 -19.03 10.66 0.18
CA LEU A 153 -18.07 11.57 -0.45
C LEU A 153 -18.72 12.53 -1.46
N SER A 154 -19.79 12.11 -2.14
CA SER A 154 -20.47 13.00 -3.09
C SER A 154 -21.21 14.10 -2.35
N ALA A 155 -21.86 13.79 -1.23
CA ALA A 155 -22.48 14.79 -0.37
C ALA A 155 -21.45 15.78 0.20
N MET A 156 -20.24 15.31 0.54
CA MET A 156 -19.16 16.15 1.10
C MET A 156 -18.52 17.06 0.04
N SER A 157 -18.27 16.56 -1.17
CA SER A 157 -17.59 17.33 -2.22
C SER A 157 -18.38 18.55 -2.72
N TYR A 158 -19.72 18.50 -2.67
CA TYR A 158 -20.56 19.69 -2.90
C TYR A 158 -20.42 20.75 -1.80
N ALA A 159 -20.07 20.34 -0.57
CA ALA A 159 -19.93 21.24 0.57
C ALA A 159 -18.51 21.82 0.70
N SER A 160 -17.50 21.18 0.12
CA SER A 160 -16.07 21.49 0.33
C SER A 160 -15.32 21.82 -0.96
N GLN A 161 -15.91 22.62 -1.86
CA GLN A 161 -15.20 23.15 -3.03
C GLN A 161 -14.01 24.03 -2.59
N GLY A 162 -12.88 23.39 -2.34
CA GLY A 162 -11.60 23.99 -1.97
C GLY A 162 -10.52 22.96 -2.26
N GLU A 163 -9.60 23.31 -3.15
CA GLU A 163 -8.61 22.42 -3.77
C GLU A 163 -7.75 21.67 -2.76
N ASP A 164 -8.06 20.38 -2.54
CA ASP A 164 -7.12 19.45 -1.94
C ASP A 164 -6.02 19.18 -2.99
N ALA A 165 -4.88 19.88 -2.89
CA ALA A 165 -3.71 19.79 -3.80
C ALA A 165 -3.12 18.36 -3.93
N LYS A 166 -3.67 17.40 -3.19
CA LYS A 166 -3.32 15.98 -3.18
C LYS A 166 -4.05 15.18 -4.28
N TYR A 167 -5.19 15.65 -4.78
CA TYR A 167 -6.03 14.91 -5.73
C TYR A 167 -6.17 15.65 -7.06
N GLY A 168 -6.20 14.89 -8.15
CA GLY A 168 -6.51 15.42 -9.47
C GLY A 168 -8.01 15.73 -9.63
N PRO A 169 -8.37 16.60 -10.59
CA PRO A 169 -9.75 17.04 -10.80
C PRO A 169 -10.72 15.91 -11.15
N LEU A 170 -10.21 14.79 -11.68
CA LEU A 170 -11.01 13.65 -12.10
C LEU A 170 -10.97 12.47 -11.12
N ASP A 171 -10.21 12.56 -10.03
CA ASP A 171 -9.95 11.41 -9.16
C ASP A 171 -11.22 10.92 -8.45
N HIS A 172 -12.09 11.85 -8.05
CA HIS A 172 -13.41 11.52 -7.50
C HIS A 172 -14.26 10.77 -8.54
N LEU A 173 -14.38 11.32 -9.76
CA LEU A 173 -15.16 10.71 -10.83
C LEU A 173 -14.66 9.30 -11.19
N ARG A 174 -13.34 9.10 -11.22
CA ARG A 174 -12.74 7.79 -11.48
C ARG A 174 -13.03 6.80 -10.36
N ALA A 175 -12.93 7.21 -9.10
CA ALA A 175 -13.31 6.34 -7.98
C ALA A 175 -14.79 5.94 -8.06
N TYR A 176 -15.69 6.89 -8.34
CA TYR A 176 -17.10 6.55 -8.59
C TYR A 176 -17.25 5.49 -9.68
N ALA A 177 -16.63 5.71 -10.84
CA ALA A 177 -16.68 4.76 -11.94
C ALA A 177 -16.11 3.38 -11.54
N GLY A 178 -15.02 3.35 -10.75
CA GLY A 178 -14.40 2.13 -10.24
C GLY A 178 -15.32 1.35 -9.31
N ALA A 179 -15.97 2.03 -8.37
CA ALA A 179 -16.95 1.41 -7.49
C ALA A 179 -18.12 0.78 -8.27
N TYR A 180 -18.66 1.47 -9.28
CA TYR A 180 -19.71 0.89 -10.14
C TYR A 180 -19.20 -0.30 -10.95
N TYR A 181 -18.02 -0.20 -11.56
CA TYR A 181 -17.41 -1.29 -12.32
C TYR A 181 -17.25 -2.55 -11.46
N LEU A 182 -16.69 -2.43 -10.26
CA LEU A 182 -16.49 -3.55 -9.34
C LEU A 182 -17.80 -4.18 -8.87
N ASN A 183 -18.87 -3.40 -8.71
CA ASN A 183 -20.19 -3.91 -8.33
C ASN A 183 -20.91 -4.68 -9.44
N THR A 184 -20.38 -4.64 -10.67
CA THR A 184 -20.94 -5.38 -11.82
C THR A 184 -20.22 -6.67 -12.17
N MET A 185 -19.08 -6.95 -11.53
CA MET A 185 -18.35 -8.22 -11.65
C MET A 185 -18.93 -9.28 -10.71
#